data_AF-A0A1W9PUE4-F1
#
_entry.id   AF-A0A1W9PUE4-F1
#
_cell.length_a   1.000
_cell.length_b   1.000
_cell.length_c   1.000
_cell.angle_alpha   90.00
_cell.angle_beta   90.00
_cell.angle_gamma   90.00
#
_symmetry.space_group_name_H-M   'P 1'
#
loop_
_entity.id
_entity.type
_entity.pdbx_description
1 polymer ?
#
loop_
_entity_poly.entity_id
_entity_poly.type
_entity_poly.pdbx_seq_one_letter_code
_entity_poly.pdbx_strand_id
1 'polypeptide(L)'
;MDFDFAPYFAKYEALVEMVDGIFARVKEEHPDRVKCKKGCSDCCFALFDLTLVEAIYINHAFNNAFGRDEQMLEKANRADRQIYKLKKRAYREHREGKNEVEILAEMGRQRIRCPLLNEQDMCDLYDHRPITCRTYGIPTAIQGMTHTCGLQGV
;
A
#
# COMPACT_ATOMS: atom_id res chain seq x y z
N MET A 1 -27.73 -9.72 5.04
CA MET A 1 -27.90 -8.28 5.34
C MET A 1 -26.89 -7.57 4.48
N ASP A 2 -27.34 -6.75 3.53
CA ASP A 2 -26.43 -5.79 2.90
C ASP A 2 -26.17 -4.68 3.91
N PHE A 3 -24.90 -4.51 4.28
CA PHE A 3 -24.47 -3.41 5.11
C PHE A 3 -24.17 -2.23 4.18
N ASP A 4 -24.77 -1.08 4.45
CA ASP A 4 -24.50 0.13 3.68
C ASP A 4 -23.18 0.78 4.13
N PHE A 5 -22.15 0.67 3.28
CA PHE A 5 -20.83 1.25 3.52
C PHE A 5 -20.69 2.70 3.02
N ALA A 6 -21.66 3.24 2.28
CA ALA A 6 -21.59 4.57 1.69
C ALA A 6 -21.19 5.70 2.68
N PRO A 7 -21.75 5.80 3.91
CA PRO A 7 -21.37 6.88 4.82
C PRO A 7 -19.93 6.75 5.34
N TYR A 8 -19.37 5.54 5.36
CA TYR A 8 -17.98 5.29 5.76
C TYR A 8 -17.02 5.59 4.62
N PHE A 9 -17.41 5.24 3.39
CA PHE A 9 -16.64 5.58 2.20
C PHE A 9 -16.54 7.09 2.00
N ALA A 10 -17.63 7.84 2.19
CA ALA A 10 -17.58 9.30 2.10
C ALA A 10 -16.58 9.93 3.08
N LYS A 11 -16.50 9.42 4.32
CA LYS A 11 -15.51 9.88 5.31
C LYS A 11 -14.09 9.48 4.93
N TYR A 12 -13.91 8.28 4.38
CA TYR A 12 -12.61 7.80 3.92
C TYR A 12 -12.13 8.61 2.70
N GLU A 13 -13.02 8.94 1.76
CA GLU A 13 -12.71 9.75 0.58
C GLU A 13 -12.32 11.18 0.98
N ALA A 14 -13.02 11.79 1.95
CA ALA A 14 -12.60 13.08 2.50
C ALA A 14 -11.19 13.04 3.13
N LEU A 15 -10.83 11.93 3.79
CA LEU A 15 -9.47 11.73 4.31
C LEU A 15 -8.46 11.54 3.17
N VAL A 16 -8.82 10.80 2.13
CA VAL A 16 -8.00 10.62 0.93
C VAL A 16 -7.71 11.97 0.25
N GLU A 17 -8.72 12.81 0.07
CA GLU A 17 -8.55 14.16 -0.50
C GLU A 17 -7.59 15.02 0.32
N MET A 18 -7.74 14.99 1.64
CA MET A 18 -6.82 15.69 2.55
C MET A 18 -5.37 15.19 2.38
N VAL A 19 -5.18 13.88 2.31
CA VAL A 19 -3.86 13.25 2.13
C VAL A 19 -3.25 13.62 0.78
N ASP A 20 -4.02 13.57 -0.30
CA ASP A 20 -3.56 13.98 -1.63
C ASP A 20 -3.17 15.46 -1.65
N GLY A 21 -3.89 16.33 -0.94
CA GLY A 21 -3.54 17.74 -0.75
C GLY A 21 -2.22 17.93 -0.01
N ILE A 22 -1.97 17.18 1.06
CA ILE A 22 -0.69 17.20 1.79
C ILE A 22 0.46 16.77 0.86
N PHE A 23 0.28 15.68 0.12
CA PHE A 23 1.28 15.18 -0.81
C PHE A 23 1.61 16.22 -1.89
N ALA A 24 0.59 16.84 -2.47
CA ALA A 24 0.75 17.88 -3.49
C ALA A 24 1.57 19.07 -2.96
N ARG A 25 1.23 19.56 -1.75
CA ARG A 25 1.97 20.65 -1.09
C ARG A 25 3.44 20.29 -0.88
N VAL A 26 3.73 19.11 -0.32
CA VAL A 26 5.13 18.68 -0.08
C VAL A 26 5.90 18.54 -1.39
N LYS A 27 5.25 18.05 -2.45
CA LYS A 27 5.86 17.93 -3.77
C LYS A 27 6.16 19.30 -4.40
N GLU A 28 5.29 20.28 -4.20
CA GLU A 28 5.49 21.66 -4.67
C GLU A 28 6.60 22.38 -3.90
N GLU A 29 6.66 22.20 -2.58
CA GLU A 29 7.71 22.78 -1.71
C GLU A 29 9.08 22.12 -1.95
N HIS A 30 9.12 20.84 -2.36
CA HIS A 30 10.34 20.04 -2.49
C HIS A 30 10.40 19.20 -3.79
N PRO A 31 10.35 19.82 -4.98
CA PRO A 31 10.25 19.10 -6.25
C PRO A 31 11.46 18.20 -6.54
N ASP A 32 12.66 18.59 -6.11
CA ASP A 32 13.90 17.83 -6.33
C ASP A 32 14.01 16.58 -5.44
N ARG A 33 13.24 16.53 -4.35
CA ARG A 33 13.24 15.43 -3.37
C ARG A 33 12.09 14.45 -3.63
N VAL A 34 10.93 14.95 -4.07
CA VAL A 34 9.74 14.13 -4.34
C VAL A 34 9.69 13.69 -5.81
N LYS A 35 10.38 12.58 -6.11
CA LYS A 35 10.43 12.01 -7.47
C LYS A 35 9.19 11.21 -7.89
N CYS A 36 8.25 11.00 -6.97
CA CYS A 36 7.06 10.19 -7.23
C CYS A 36 6.14 10.85 -8.27
N LYS A 37 5.72 10.05 -9.24
CA LYS A 37 4.83 10.43 -10.35
C LYS A 37 4.01 9.23 -10.78
N LYS A 38 2.91 9.46 -11.51
CA LYS A 38 2.15 8.37 -12.15
C LYS A 38 3.09 7.57 -13.06
N GLY A 39 3.05 6.24 -12.97
CA GLY A 39 4.02 5.34 -13.60
C GLY A 39 5.29 5.06 -12.79
N CYS A 40 5.44 5.65 -11.59
CA CYS A 40 6.37 5.13 -10.58
C CYS A 40 5.72 3.91 -9.90
N SER A 41 6.39 2.76 -9.91
CA SER A 41 5.85 1.50 -9.39
C SER A 41 6.49 1.04 -8.07
N ASP A 42 7.34 1.85 -7.42
CA ASP A 42 8.04 1.42 -6.20
C ASP A 42 7.09 1.05 -5.05
N CYS A 43 6.01 1.81 -4.83
CA CYS A 43 5.00 1.46 -3.83
C CYS A 43 4.28 0.13 -4.14
N CYS A 44 4.20 -0.27 -5.41
CA CYS A 44 3.57 -1.51 -5.84
C CYS A 44 4.43 -2.75 -5.54
N PHE A 45 5.65 -2.57 -5.04
CA PHE A 45 6.47 -3.66 -4.50
C PHE A 45 6.67 -3.53 -3.00
N ALA A 46 6.06 -2.55 -2.34
CA ALA A 46 6.19 -2.36 -0.89
C ALA A 46 5.15 -3.20 -0.15
N LEU A 47 5.54 -3.76 0.99
CA LEU A 47 4.64 -4.49 1.86
C LEU A 47 4.24 -3.61 3.04
N PHE A 48 2.94 -3.37 3.20
CA PHE A 48 2.36 -2.61 4.30
C PHE A 48 0.96 -3.13 4.60
N ASP A 49 0.47 -2.84 5.80
CA ASP A 49 -0.87 -3.21 6.21
C ASP A 49 -1.91 -2.22 5.70
N LEU A 50 -3.12 -2.73 5.52
CA LEU A 50 -4.31 -1.94 5.23
C LEU A 50 -5.18 -1.90 6.48
N THR A 51 -5.72 -0.72 6.77
CA THR A 51 -6.79 -0.62 7.77
C THR A 51 -8.05 -1.33 7.27
N LEU A 52 -8.98 -1.64 8.18
CA LEU A 52 -10.23 -2.32 7.81
C LEU A 52 -11.04 -1.52 6.78
N VAL A 53 -11.13 -0.20 6.95
CA VAL A 53 -11.88 0.67 6.01
C VAL A 53 -11.24 0.67 4.63
N GLU A 54 -9.91 0.69 4.54
CA GLU A 54 -9.18 0.61 3.26
C GLU A 54 -9.38 -0.75 2.58
N ALA A 55 -9.31 -1.84 3.33
CA ALA A 55 -9.51 -3.18 2.79
C ALA A 55 -10.92 -3.33 2.20
N ILE A 56 -11.95 -2.84 2.89
CA ILE A 56 -13.33 -2.86 2.41
C ILE A 56 -13.50 -1.94 1.19
N TYR A 57 -12.96 -0.71 1.23
CA TYR A 57 -13.04 0.26 0.14
C TYR A 57 -12.38 -0.26 -1.14
N ILE A 58 -11.16 -0.81 -1.03
CA ILE A 58 -10.44 -1.41 -2.16
C ILE A 58 -11.20 -2.61 -2.70
N ASN A 59 -11.76 -3.47 -1.84
CA ASN A 59 -12.55 -4.61 -2.29
C ASN A 59 -13.81 -4.16 -3.06
N HIS A 60 -14.50 -3.14 -2.56
CA HIS A 60 -15.65 -2.55 -3.25
C HIS A 60 -15.26 -1.99 -4.63
N ALA A 61 -14.23 -1.14 -4.68
CA ALA A 61 -13.74 -0.55 -5.93
C ALA A 61 -13.24 -1.62 -6.91
N PHE A 62 -12.56 -2.66 -6.41
CA PHE A 62 -12.10 -3.80 -7.19
C PHE A 62 -13.27 -4.55 -7.83
N ASN A 63 -14.29 -4.91 -7.05
CA ASN A 63 -15.45 -5.64 -7.57
C ASN A 63 -16.21 -4.81 -8.62
N ASN A 64 -16.30 -3.49 -8.43
CA ASN A 64 -16.92 -2.60 -9.40
C ASN A 64 -16.11 -2.48 -10.71
N ALA A 65 -14.78 -2.45 -10.61
CA ALA A 65 -13.89 -2.26 -11.76
C ALA A 65 -13.66 -3.56 -12.57
N PHE A 66 -13.48 -4.69 -11.90
CA PHE A 66 -13.03 -5.95 -12.53
C PHE A 66 -14.05 -7.09 -12.43
N GLY A 67 -14.99 -7.02 -11.50
CA GLY A 67 -15.86 -8.16 -11.18
C GLY A 67 -15.04 -9.40 -10.84
N ARG A 68 -15.31 -10.52 -11.53
CA ARG A 68 -14.63 -11.81 -11.32
C ARG A 68 -13.65 -12.09 -12.46
N ASP A 69 -12.47 -11.50 -12.39
CA ASP A 69 -11.36 -11.72 -13.33
C ASP A 69 -10.40 -12.82 -12.81
N GLU A 70 -10.37 -13.97 -13.49
CA GLU A 70 -9.51 -15.10 -13.14
C GLU A 70 -8.00 -14.77 -13.20
N GLN A 71 -7.57 -13.94 -14.14
CA GLN A 71 -6.15 -13.57 -14.25
C GLN A 71 -5.71 -12.73 -13.07
N MET A 72 -6.56 -11.76 -12.68
CA MET A 72 -6.34 -10.93 -11.51
C MET A 72 -6.35 -11.76 -10.21
N LEU A 73 -7.28 -12.73 -10.10
CA LEU A 73 -7.30 -13.67 -8.98
C LEU A 73 -6.03 -14.51 -8.89
N GLU A 74 -5.48 -14.96 -10.03
CA GLU A 74 -4.21 -15.70 -10.02
C GLU A 74 -3.03 -14.80 -9.62
N LYS A 75 -2.99 -13.54 -10.07
CA LYS A 75 -2.00 -12.55 -9.58
C LYS A 75 -2.10 -12.37 -8.07
N ALA A 76 -3.32 -12.24 -7.55
CA ALA A 76 -3.59 -12.12 -6.12
C ALA A 76 -3.15 -13.37 -5.34
N ASN A 77 -3.47 -14.56 -5.83
CA ASN A 77 -3.05 -15.83 -5.23
C ASN A 77 -1.51 -15.96 -5.14
N ARG A 78 -0.78 -15.49 -6.17
CA ARG A 78 0.69 -15.49 -6.14
C ARG A 78 1.24 -14.60 -5.03
N ALA A 79 0.73 -13.37 -4.91
CA ALA A 79 1.12 -12.45 -3.86
C ALA A 79 0.76 -12.99 -2.46
N ASP A 80 -0.46 -13.52 -2.30
CA ASP A 80 -0.93 -14.09 -1.04
C ASP A 80 -0.05 -15.27 -0.58
N ARG A 81 0.33 -16.19 -1.48
CA ARG A 81 1.25 -17.30 -1.16
C ARG A 81 2.61 -16.80 -0.66
N GLN A 82 3.13 -15.70 -1.18
CA GLN A 82 4.38 -15.11 -0.71
C GLN A 82 4.20 -14.47 0.68
N ILE A 83 3.13 -13.69 0.87
CA ILE A 83 2.79 -13.03 2.13
C ILE A 83 2.55 -14.06 3.24
N TYR A 84 1.84 -15.15 2.95
CA TYR A 84 1.61 -16.24 3.90
C TYR A 84 2.92 -16.85 4.41
N LYS A 85 3.86 -17.16 3.50
CA LYS A 85 5.18 -17.70 3.87
C LYS A 85 5.96 -16.72 4.74
N LEU A 86 5.89 -15.43 4.43
CA LEU A 86 6.54 -14.37 5.21
C LEU A 86 5.93 -14.26 6.61
N LYS A 87 4.59 -14.18 6.71
CA LYS A 87 3.88 -14.13 8.00
C LYS A 87 4.17 -15.36 8.86
N LYS A 88 4.20 -16.55 8.25
CA LYS A 88 4.55 -17.81 8.95
C LYS A 88 5.98 -17.79 9.49
N ARG A 89 6.94 -17.24 8.72
CA ARG A 89 8.32 -17.06 9.18
C ARG A 89 8.39 -16.06 10.34
N ALA A 90 7.79 -14.89 10.18
CA ALA A 90 7.75 -13.84 11.20
C ALA A 90 7.16 -14.35 12.52
N TYR A 91 6.05 -15.09 12.45
CA TYR A 91 5.45 -15.72 13.63
C TYR A 91 6.38 -16.71 14.33
N ARG A 92 7.12 -17.54 13.56
CA ARG A 92 8.09 -18.48 14.13
C ARG A 92 9.24 -17.74 14.81
N GLU A 93 9.83 -16.76 14.14
CA GLU A 93 10.95 -15.97 14.69
C GLU A 93 10.54 -15.20 15.95
N HIS A 94 9.32 -14.65 15.98
CA HIS A 94 8.78 -14.03 17.19
C HIS A 94 8.68 -15.01 18.36
N ARG A 95 8.23 -16.25 18.10
CA ARG A 95 8.19 -17.32 19.12
C ARG A 95 9.56 -17.78 19.58
N GLU A 96 10.57 -17.67 18.73
CA GLU A 96 11.97 -17.96 19.04
C GLU A 96 12.65 -16.80 19.81
N GLY A 97 11.92 -15.71 20.08
CA GLY A 97 12.36 -14.59 20.91
C GLY A 97 12.96 -13.42 20.13
N LYS A 98 12.88 -13.42 18.79
CA LYS A 98 13.35 -12.28 17.99
C LYS A 98 12.50 -11.04 18.25
N ASN A 99 13.15 -9.89 18.29
CA ASN A 99 12.51 -8.62 18.59
C ASN A 99 11.50 -8.24 17.50
N GLU A 100 10.33 -7.73 17.91
CA GLU A 100 9.24 -7.36 16.99
C GLU A 100 9.63 -6.24 16.01
N VAL A 101 10.38 -5.24 16.45
CA VAL A 101 10.85 -4.14 15.59
C VAL A 101 11.78 -4.67 14.49
N GLU A 102 12.62 -5.63 14.83
CA GLU A 102 13.53 -6.27 13.87
C GLU A 102 12.75 -7.09 12.83
N ILE A 103 11.76 -7.88 13.28
CA ILE A 103 10.87 -8.65 12.40
C ILE A 103 10.12 -7.72 11.44
N LEU A 104 9.52 -6.64 11.96
CA LEU A 104 8.80 -5.65 11.16
C LEU A 104 9.73 -4.95 10.17
N ALA A 105 10.95 -4.61 10.57
CA ALA A 105 11.94 -4.01 9.66
C ALA A 105 12.34 -4.97 8.53
N GLU A 106 12.49 -6.27 8.80
CA GLU A 106 12.77 -7.27 7.77
C GLU A 106 11.59 -7.51 6.83
N MET A 107 10.37 -7.52 7.37
CA MET A 107 9.14 -7.61 6.59
C MET A 107 8.98 -6.40 5.66
N GLY A 108 9.23 -5.18 6.17
CA GLY A 108 9.15 -3.95 5.40
C GLY A 108 10.17 -3.85 4.26
N ARG A 109 11.29 -4.61 4.33
CA ARG A 109 12.27 -4.73 3.24
C ARG A 109 11.86 -5.74 2.17
N GLN A 110 10.86 -6.58 2.41
CA GLN A 110 10.41 -7.56 1.42
C GLN A 110 9.75 -6.85 0.24
N ARG A 111 10.05 -7.33 -0.96
CA ARG A 111 9.52 -6.78 -2.21
C ARG A 111 8.52 -7.76 -2.81
N ILE A 112 7.25 -7.59 -2.47
CA ILE A 112 6.15 -8.43 -2.99
C ILE A 112 5.37 -7.61 -4.01
N ARG A 113 5.24 -8.14 -5.23
CA ARG A 113 4.54 -7.46 -6.31
C ARG A 113 3.03 -7.38 -6.02
N CYS A 114 2.49 -6.18 -6.06
CA CYS A 114 1.07 -5.90 -5.95
C CYS A 114 0.30 -6.52 -7.15
N PRO A 115 -0.82 -7.22 -6.91
CA PRO A 115 -1.64 -7.79 -7.99
C PRO A 115 -2.19 -6.76 -8.97
N LEU A 116 -2.41 -5.52 -8.51
CA LEU A 116 -2.97 -4.40 -9.28
C LEU A 116 -1.95 -3.69 -10.17
N LEU A 117 -0.68 -4.08 -10.13
CA LEU A 117 0.33 -3.53 -11.04
C LEU A 117 0.26 -4.27 -12.38
N ASN A 118 -0.07 -3.54 -13.44
CA ASN A 118 -0.14 -4.09 -14.79
C ASN A 118 1.23 -4.17 -15.48
N GLU A 119 1.22 -4.61 -16.73
CA GLU A 119 2.44 -4.81 -17.54
C GLU A 119 3.07 -3.49 -17.99
N GLN A 120 2.33 -2.38 -17.94
CA GLN A 120 2.80 -1.04 -18.28
C GLN A 120 3.33 -0.27 -17.05
N ASP A 121 3.57 -0.96 -15.93
CA ASP A 121 3.96 -0.36 -14.63
C ASP A 121 2.96 0.66 -14.09
N MET A 122 1.68 0.47 -14.42
CA MET A 122 0.57 1.29 -13.95
C MET A 122 -0.31 0.50 -12.97
N CYS A 123 -0.81 1.19 -11.94
CA CYS A 123 -1.79 0.59 -11.03
C CYS A 123 -3.17 0.62 -11.70
N ASP A 124 -3.81 -0.54 -11.85
CA ASP A 124 -5.15 -0.66 -12.44
C ASP A 124 -6.24 -0.07 -11.53
N LEU A 125 -5.91 0.18 -10.25
CA LEU A 125 -6.80 0.80 -9.27
C LEU A 125 -6.19 2.08 -8.69
N TYR A 126 -5.47 2.85 -9.50
CA TYR A 126 -4.70 4.01 -9.07
C TYR A 126 -5.53 5.04 -8.28
N ASP A 127 -6.75 5.31 -8.72
CA ASP A 127 -7.60 6.34 -8.10
C ASP A 127 -8.21 5.90 -6.76
N HIS A 128 -8.29 4.59 -6.49
CA HIS A 128 -8.77 4.03 -5.22
C HIS A 128 -7.66 3.40 -4.38
N ARG A 129 -6.41 3.78 -4.64
CA ARG A 129 -5.24 3.33 -3.87
C ARG A 129 -5.33 3.74 -2.38
N PRO A 130 -4.76 2.94 -1.45
CA PRO A 130 -4.78 3.21 -0.02
C PRO A 130 -3.93 4.43 0.35
N ILE A 131 -4.09 4.92 1.59
CA ILE A 131 -3.39 6.10 2.11
C ILE A 131 -1.88 5.91 2.03
N THR A 132 -1.37 4.73 2.42
CA THR A 132 0.07 4.43 2.36
C THR A 132 0.62 4.53 0.94
N CYS A 133 -0.14 4.13 -0.09
CA CYS A 133 0.27 4.31 -1.49
C CYS A 133 0.34 5.79 -1.90
N ARG A 134 -0.52 6.64 -1.33
CA ARG A 134 -0.57 8.08 -1.63
C ARG A 134 0.59 8.82 -0.97
N THR A 135 0.97 8.42 0.24
CA THR A 135 2.05 9.06 1.00
C THR A 135 3.42 8.41 0.80
N TYR A 136 3.52 7.24 0.15
CA TYR A 136 4.79 6.52 -0.04
C TYR A 136 5.92 7.38 -0.62
N GLY A 137 5.56 8.30 -1.51
CA GLY A 137 6.50 9.20 -2.18
C GLY A 137 6.97 10.40 -1.35
N ILE A 138 6.60 10.52 -0.07
CA ILE A 138 7.06 11.56 0.85
C ILE A 138 7.58 10.92 2.15
N PRO A 139 8.49 11.58 2.89
CA PRO A 139 8.97 11.06 4.16
C PRO A 139 7.84 10.96 5.20
N THR A 140 7.77 9.83 5.90
CA THR A 140 6.82 9.61 7.02
C THR A 140 7.58 9.29 8.30
N ALA A 141 7.12 9.80 9.43
CA ALA A 141 7.68 9.47 10.74
C ALA A 141 6.81 8.44 11.46
N ILE A 142 7.38 7.29 11.81
CA ILE A 142 6.72 6.21 12.55
C ILE A 142 7.55 5.94 13.81
N GLN A 143 6.97 6.13 14.99
CA GLN A 143 7.67 5.99 16.27
C GLN A 143 8.98 6.80 16.36
N GLY A 144 9.01 8.00 15.76
CA GLY A 144 10.20 8.86 15.72
C GLY A 144 11.25 8.44 14.69
N MET A 145 11.05 7.34 13.95
CA MET A 145 11.91 6.91 12.85
C MET A 145 11.38 7.45 11.52
N THR A 146 12.28 8.01 10.71
CA THR A 146 11.92 8.49 9.37
C THR A 146 12.00 7.34 8.37
N HIS A 147 10.93 7.18 7.59
CA HIS A 147 10.84 6.22 6.50
C HIS A 147 10.70 6.97 5.18
N THR A 148 11.54 6.61 4.21
CA THR A 148 11.54 7.19 2.86
C THR A 148 11.46 6.10 1.81
N CYS A 149 10.87 6.44 0.66
CA CYS A 149 10.88 5.59 -0.52
C CYS A 149 12.31 5.40 -1.04
N GLY A 150 12.65 4.19 -1.47
CA GLY A 150 14.02 3.83 -1.90
C GLY A 150 14.52 4.62 -3.11
N LEU A 151 13.60 5.15 -3.92
CA LEU A 151 13.92 6.01 -5.07
C LEU A 151 14.24 7.47 -4.71
N GLN A 152 14.01 7.91 -3.47
CA GLN A 152 14.23 9.32 -3.12
C GLN A 152 15.71 9.71 -3.00
N GLY A 153 16.64 8.75 -2.95
CA GLY A 153 18.06 9.04 -2.77
C GLY A 153 18.32 9.57 -1.36
N VAL A 154 19.32 9.01 -0.69
CA VAL A 154 19.83 9.55 0.58
C VAL A 154 20.71 10.75 0.26
#